data_AF-A0A815SZM2-F1
#
_entry.id   AF-A0A815SZM2-F1
#
_cell.length_a   1.000
_cell.length_b   1.000
_cell.length_c   1.000
_cell.angle_alpha   90.00
_cell.angle_beta   90.00
_cell.angle_gamma   90.00
#
_symmetry.space_group_name_H-M   'P 1'
#
loop_
_entity.id
_entity.type
_entity.pdbx_description
1 polymer ?
#
loop_
_entity_poly.entity_id
_entity_poly.type
_entity_poly.pdbx_seq_one_letter_code
_entity_poly.pdbx_strand_id
1 'polypeptide(L)'
;MPVHPSSVGKILFTYYPLCLTCMTTILNSLTLIILYQKVFRQRPTIRYMRVIALIDIFILYGWNLDHFFRLKFGFEVDRLTVLSCKLSTYINHFLNQSSAWLRV
;
A
#
# COMPACT_ATOMS: atom_id res chain seq x y z
N MET A 1 24.40 7.95 -22.48
CA MET A 1 24.78 8.91 -21.43
C MET A 1 23.81 8.74 -20.27
N PRO A 2 24.25 8.39 -19.05
CA PRO A 2 23.33 8.29 -17.93
C PRO A 2 22.82 9.70 -17.60
N VAL A 3 21.53 9.93 -17.77
CA VAL A 3 20.86 11.14 -17.32
C VAL A 3 20.94 11.12 -15.80
N HIS A 4 21.88 11.87 -15.22
CA HIS A 4 21.87 12.09 -13.78
C HIS A 4 20.55 12.78 -13.44
N PRO A 5 19.64 12.14 -12.69
CA PRO A 5 18.43 12.81 -12.29
C PRO A 5 18.85 14.05 -11.51
N SER A 6 18.29 15.20 -11.89
CA SER A 6 18.44 16.45 -11.15
C SER A 6 18.20 16.18 -9.67
N SER A 7 18.87 16.91 -8.77
CA SER A 7 18.71 16.71 -7.32
C SER A 7 17.23 16.73 -6.90
N VAL A 8 16.40 17.51 -7.61
CA VAL A 8 14.93 17.55 -7.47
C VAL A 8 14.27 16.22 -7.84
N GLY A 9 14.66 15.59 -8.95
CA GLY A 9 14.13 14.29 -9.38
C GLY A 9 14.38 13.18 -8.37
N LYS A 10 15.55 13.15 -7.72
CA LYS A 10 15.86 12.17 -6.67
C LYS A 10 14.98 12.36 -5.43
N ILE A 11 14.76 13.62 -5.02
CA ILE A 11 13.89 13.96 -3.89
C ILE A 11 12.45 13.52 -4.21
N LEU A 12 11.93 13.88 -5.38
CA LEU A 12 10.59 13.47 -5.80
C LEU A 12 10.43 11.96 -5.81
N PHE A 13 11.37 11.21 -6.42
CA PHE A 13 11.29 9.74 -6.48
C PHE A 13 11.34 9.08 -5.10
N THR A 14 12.06 9.70 -4.16
CA THR A 14 12.17 9.20 -2.78
C THR A 14 10.91 9.50 -1.97
N TYR A 15 10.39 10.72 -2.01
CA TYR A 15 9.27 11.13 -1.14
C TYR A 15 7.89 10.87 -1.73
N TYR A 16 7.76 10.72 -3.05
CA TYR A 16 6.51 10.35 -3.71
C TYR A 16 5.83 9.10 -3.11
N PRO A 17 6.51 7.94 -2.94
CA PRO A 17 5.88 6.75 -2.36
C PRO A 17 5.42 6.97 -0.91
N LEU A 18 6.13 7.80 -0.14
CA LEU A 18 5.72 8.16 1.22
C LEU A 18 4.45 9.01 1.22
N CYS A 19 4.40 10.06 0.38
CA CYS A 19 3.21 10.91 0.23
C CYS A 19 1.99 10.09 -0.22
N LEU A 20 2.20 9.19 -1.19
CA LEU A 20 1.14 8.31 -1.69
C LEU A 20 0.63 7.36 -0.60
N THR A 21 1.53 6.82 0.21
CA THR A 21 1.18 5.95 1.36
C THR A 21 0.36 6.73 2.38
N CYS A 22 0.81 7.93 2.78
CA CYS A 22 0.07 8.77 3.73
C CYS A 22 -1.33 9.14 3.22
N MET A 23 -1.43 9.64 1.98
CA MET A 23 -2.72 10.06 1.40
C MET A 23 -3.68 8.89 1.28
N THR A 24 -3.22 7.74 0.78
CA THR A 24 -4.05 6.55 0.63
C THR A 24 -4.52 6.02 1.98
N THR A 25 -3.67 6.09 3.00
CA THR A 25 -4.03 5.65 4.37
C THR A 25 -5.10 6.54 4.97
N ILE A 26 -4.98 7.86 4.82
CA ILE A 26 -5.98 8.82 5.31
C ILE A 26 -7.32 8.60 4.61
N LEU A 27 -7.32 8.54 3.28
CA LEU A 27 -8.54 8.39 2.49
C LEU A 27 -9.24 7.04 2.77
N ASN A 28 -8.50 5.92 2.79
CA ASN A 28 -9.08 4.61 3.10
C ASN A 28 -9.56 4.51 4.56
N SER A 29 -8.87 5.15 5.51
CA SER A 29 -9.34 5.21 6.90
C SER A 29 -10.64 5.99 7.02
N LEU A 30 -10.77 7.12 6.32
CA LEU A 30 -12.02 7.88 6.23
C LEU A 30 -13.14 7.03 5.61
N THR A 31 -12.85 6.30 4.52
CA THR A 31 -13.79 5.36 3.90
C THR A 31 -14.25 4.30 4.90
N LEU A 32 -13.34 3.70 5.68
CA LEU A 32 -13.71 2.74 6.71
C LEU A 32 -14.62 3.35 7.78
N ILE A 33 -14.31 4.57 8.25
CA ILE A 33 -15.13 5.28 9.25
C ILE A 33 -16.54 5.52 8.73
N ILE A 34 -16.66 6.03 7.50
CA ILE A 34 -17.97 6.30 6.86
C ILE A 34 -18.74 4.99 6.68
N LEU A 35 -18.10 3.95 6.14
CA LEU A 35 -18.76 2.67 5.89
C LEU A 35 -19.15 1.96 7.18
N TYR A 36 -18.52 2.24 8.32
CA TYR A 36 -18.86 1.64 9.62
C TYR A 36 -20.17 2.16 10.22
N GLN A 37 -20.69 3.29 9.73
CA GLN A 37 -21.95 3.86 10.22
C GLN A 37 -23.12 2.87 10.07
N LYS A 38 -24.01 2.85 11.07
CA LYS A 38 -25.13 1.88 11.16
C LYS A 38 -26.03 1.89 9.91
N VAL A 39 -26.15 3.04 9.25
CA VAL A 39 -26.94 3.26 8.02
C VAL A 39 -26.52 2.34 6.87
N PHE A 40 -25.23 2.01 6.77
CA PHE A 40 -24.68 1.25 5.63
C PHE A 40 -24.39 -0.22 5.95
N ARG A 41 -24.57 -0.65 7.21
CA ARG A 41 -24.07 -1.94 7.74
C ARG A 41 -24.70 -3.19 7.10
N GLN A 42 -25.90 -3.09 6.53
CA GLN A 42 -26.67 -4.25 6.08
C GLN A 42 -26.45 -4.64 4.61
N ARG A 43 -25.82 -3.77 3.79
CA ARG A 43 -25.62 -4.08 2.37
C ARG A 43 -24.35 -4.94 2.18
N PRO A 44 -24.41 -6.06 1.44
CA PRO A 44 -23.24 -6.91 1.21
C PRO A 44 -22.12 -6.14 0.51
N THR A 45 -22.45 -5.26 -0.43
CA THR A 45 -21.50 -4.36 -1.13
C THR A 45 -20.66 -3.52 -0.17
N ILE A 46 -21.24 -3.05 0.93
CA ILE A 46 -20.53 -2.22 1.93
C ILE A 46 -19.52 -3.06 2.71
N ARG A 47 -19.80 -4.35 2.95
CA ARG A 47 -18.83 -5.27 3.56
C ARG A 47 -17.64 -5.48 2.63
N TYR A 48 -17.88 -5.69 1.34
CA TYR A 48 -16.80 -5.81 0.34
C TYR A 48 -15.97 -4.54 0.23
N MET A 49 -16.60 -3.35 0.20
CA MET A 49 -15.86 -2.07 0.18
C MET A 49 -14.96 -1.87 1.40
N ARG A 50 -15.35 -2.35 2.59
CA ARG A 50 -14.48 -2.32 3.78
C ARG A 50 -13.25 -3.21 3.63
N VAL A 51 -13.43 -4.41 3.07
CA VAL A 51 -12.32 -5.33 2.80
C VAL A 51 -11.36 -4.74 1.76
N ILE A 52 -11.89 -4.11 0.71
CA ILE A 52 -11.08 -3.42 -0.30
C ILE A 52 -10.25 -2.30 0.34
N ALA A 53 -10.86 -1.45 1.17
CA ALA A 53 -10.14 -0.36 1.83
C ALA A 53 -9.01 -0.85 2.75
N LEU A 54 -9.18 -2.00 3.41
CA LEU A 54 -8.10 -2.63 4.18
C LEU A 54 -7.01 -3.17 3.27
N ILE A 55 -7.37 -3.87 2.20
CA ILE A 55 -6.41 -4.42 1.22
C ILE A 55 -5.57 -3.29 0.59
N ASP A 56 -6.19 -2.17 0.23
CA ASP A 56 -5.50 -1.02 -0.35
C ASP A 56 -4.44 -0.45 0.61
N ILE A 57 -4.76 -0.36 1.91
CA ILE A 57 -3.77 0.04 2.93
C ILE A 57 -2.63 -0.98 2.99
N PHE A 58 -2.93 -2.28 3.08
CA PHE A 58 -1.89 -3.31 3.20
C PHE A 58 -0.95 -3.38 1.97
N ILE A 59 -1.49 -3.27 0.75
CA ILE A 59 -0.69 -3.29 -0.48
C ILE A 59 0.30 -2.11 -0.50
N LEU A 60 -0.15 -0.91 -0.16
CA LEU A 60 0.73 0.26 -0.15
C LEU A 60 1.83 0.15 0.91
N TYR A 61 1.50 -0.34 2.10
CA TYR A 61 2.50 -0.53 3.15
C TYR A 61 3.54 -1.59 2.79
N GLY A 62 3.15 -2.65 2.07
CA GLY A 62 4.09 -3.65 1.58
C GLY A 62 5.06 -3.09 0.55
N TRP A 63 4.55 -2.47 -0.51
CA TRP A 63 5.38 -2.12 -1.66
C TRP A 63 5.98 -0.70 -1.62
N ASN A 64 5.18 0.33 -1.32
CA ASN A 64 5.66 1.72 -1.36
C ASN A 64 6.60 2.03 -0.19
N LEU A 65 6.35 1.41 0.96
CA LEU A 65 7.14 1.63 2.17
C LEU A 65 8.51 0.93 2.07
N ASP A 66 8.56 -0.27 1.49
CA ASP A 66 9.81 -0.93 1.14
C ASP A 66 10.62 -0.12 0.11
N HIS A 67 9.96 0.42 -0.92
CA HIS A 67 10.60 1.28 -1.91
C HIS A 67 11.18 2.57 -1.29
N PHE A 68 10.47 3.17 -0.35
CA PHE A 68 10.97 4.32 0.42
C PHE A 68 12.21 3.98 1.25
N PHE A 69 12.17 2.86 1.98
CA PHE A 69 13.31 2.41 2.79
C PHE A 69 14.53 2.12 1.93
N ARG A 70 14.33 1.46 0.78
CA ARG A 70 15.40 1.20 -0.17
C ARG A 70 16.05 2.47 -0.67
N LEU A 71 15.27 3.48 -1.04
CA LEU A 71 15.79 4.73 -1.59
C LEU A 71 16.43 5.65 -0.54
N LYS A 72 15.87 5.69 0.67
CA LYS A 72 16.33 6.62 1.72
C LYS A 72 17.42 6.04 2.62
N PHE A 73 17.32 4.75 2.97
CA PHE A 73 18.20 4.10 3.93
C PHE A 73 19.07 3.00 3.31
N GLY A 74 18.84 2.63 2.05
CA GLY A 74 19.67 1.66 1.33
C GLY A 74 19.43 0.21 1.73
N PHE A 75 18.37 -0.10 2.49
CA PHE A 75 17.99 -1.47 2.84
C PHE A 75 16.58 -1.80 2.36
N GLU A 76 16.38 -3.07 1.99
CA GLU A 76 15.09 -3.65 1.62
C GLU A 76 14.57 -4.44 2.83
N VAL A 77 13.31 -4.26 3.22
CA VAL A 77 12.66 -4.96 4.33
C VAL A 77 12.63 -6.47 4.06
N ASP A 78 12.51 -6.84 2.79
CA ASP A 78 12.54 -8.22 2.32
C ASP A 78 13.90 -8.89 2.54
N ARG A 79 14.99 -8.12 2.65
CA ARG A 79 16.34 -8.64 2.89
C ARG A 79 16.74 -8.68 4.36
N LEU A 80 15.90 -8.18 5.27
CA LEU A 80 16.21 -8.23 6.70
C LEU A 80 16.19 -9.66 7.24
N THR A 81 15.19 -10.47 6.85
CA THR A 81 15.09 -11.88 7.25
C THR A 81 14.43 -12.73 6.16
N VAL A 82 14.75 -14.04 6.13
CA VAL A 82 14.09 -15.02 5.23
C VAL A 82 12.57 -15.08 5.48
N LEU A 83 12.15 -14.87 6.74
CA LEU A 83 10.75 -14.81 7.11
C LEU A 83 10.05 -13.60 6.49
N SER A 84 10.66 -12.41 6.59
CA SER A 84 10.15 -11.18 5.99
C SER A 84 9.98 -11.32 4.48
N CYS A 85 10.97 -11.89 3.78
CA CYS A 85 10.90 -12.14 2.34
C CYS A 85 9.71 -13.02 1.95
N LYS A 86 9.53 -14.16 2.63
CA LYS A 86 8.44 -15.10 2.36
C LYS A 86 7.08 -14.47 2.67
N LEU A 87 6.97 -13.76 3.79
CA LEU A 87 5.73 -13.12 4.22
C LEU A 87 5.34 -12.00 3.26
N SER A 88 6.28 -11.14 2.87
CA SER A 88 6.08 -10.05 1.92
C SER A 88 5.67 -10.56 0.55
N THR A 89 6.33 -11.59 0.04
CA THR A 89 5.99 -12.22 -1.25
C THR A 89 4.57 -12.81 -1.21
N TYR A 90 4.24 -13.55 -0.15
CA TYR A 90 2.92 -14.15 0.02
C TYR A 90 1.84 -13.07 0.12
N ILE A 91 2.03 -12.05 0.97
CA ILE A 91 1.09 -10.96 1.18
C ILE A 91 0.87 -10.19 -0.13
N ASN A 92 1.92 -9.84 -0.86
CA ASN A 92 1.78 -9.14 -2.15
C ASN A 92 0.97 -9.95 -3.18
N HIS A 93 1.25 -11.24 -3.32
CA HIS A 93 0.47 -12.09 -4.22
C HIS A 93 -0.99 -12.23 -3.78
N PHE A 94 -1.21 -12.50 -2.49
CA PHE A 94 -2.53 -12.69 -1.92
C PHE A 94 -3.39 -11.42 -2.04
N LEU A 95 -2.83 -10.26 -1.73
CA LEU A 95 -3.54 -8.99 -1.78
C LEU A 95 -3.85 -8.55 -3.21
N ASN A 96 -2.90 -8.70 -4.15
CA ASN A 96 -3.14 -8.37 -5.56
C ASN A 96 -4.23 -9.26 -6.18
N GLN A 97 -4.19 -10.56 -5.90
CA GLN A 97 -5.28 -11.44 -6.33
C GLN A 97 -6.59 -11.05 -5.64
N SER A 98 -6.61 -10.91 -4.32
CA SER A 98 -7.83 -10.54 -3.59
C SER A 98 -8.45 -9.25 -4.12
N SER A 99 -7.63 -8.24 -4.45
CA SER A 99 -8.07 -6.99 -5.06
C SER A 99 -8.69 -7.20 -6.44
N ALA A 100 -8.12 -8.08 -7.28
CA ALA A 100 -8.69 -8.43 -8.57
C ALA A 100 -10.04 -9.16 -8.42
N TRP A 101 -10.14 -10.15 -7.53
CA TRP A 101 -11.37 -10.91 -7.27
C TRP A 101 -12.49 -10.03 -6.68
N LEU A 102 -12.15 -9.00 -5.91
CA LEU A 102 -13.12 -8.05 -5.35
C LEU A 102 -13.68 -7.06 -6.38
N ARG A 103 -13.05 -6.94 -7.55
CA ARG A 103 -13.43 -6.01 -8.62
C ARG A 103 -14.17 -6.69 -9.79
N VAL A 104 -14.15 -8.02 -9.85
CA VAL A 104 -14.90 -8.85 -10.82
C VAL A 104 -16.30 -9.13 -10.27
#